data_AF-A0AA37LAX1-F1
#
_entry.id   AF-A0AA37LAX1-F1
#
_cell.length_a   1.000
_cell.length_b   1.000
_cell.length_c   1.000
_cell.angle_alpha   90.00
_cell.angle_beta   90.00
_cell.angle_gamma   90.00
#
_symmetry.space_group_name_H-M   'P 1'
#
loop_
_entity.id
_entity.type
_entity.pdbx_description
1 polymer ?
#
loop_
_entity_poly.entity_id
_entity_poly.type
_entity_poly.pdbx_seq_one_letter_code
_entity_poly.pdbx_strand_id
1 'polypeptide(L)'
;MDPVPVEKRTWGKSTFVTYWFSDLVTISTWSTGSAIVTAGLTATDAILIVLLAGFCNAIPTVLNGAIGADLHIAFPIASRASFGYWFSYFAVVSRGVLAMFWFGVQTANGATCVTAVSLLPAMSIAYKGHPQF
;
A
#
# COMPACT_ATOMS: atom_id res chain seq x y z
N MET A 1 -22.71 -10.41 -8.19
CA MET A 1 -21.88 -9.20 -8.03
C MET A 1 -22.83 -8.02 -8.10
N ASP A 2 -23.67 -7.92 -7.09
CA ASP A 2 -24.72 -6.90 -7.09
C ASP A 2 -24.17 -5.62 -6.48
N PRO A 3 -24.56 -4.44 -7.00
CA PRO A 3 -24.10 -3.17 -6.49
C PRO A 3 -24.48 -3.02 -5.01
N VAL A 4 -23.62 -2.37 -4.24
CA VAL A 4 -23.81 -2.23 -2.78
C VAL A 4 -25.10 -1.42 -2.52
N PRO A 5 -26.07 -1.99 -1.76
CA PRO A 5 -27.28 -1.29 -1.35
C PRO A 5 -26.92 0.00 -0.62
N VAL A 6 -27.72 1.06 -0.81
CA VAL A 6 -27.44 2.40 -0.25
C VAL A 6 -27.21 2.36 1.26
N GLU A 7 -27.94 1.50 1.97
CA GLU A 7 -27.85 1.29 3.43
C GLU A 7 -26.50 0.73 3.90
N LYS A 8 -25.74 0.06 3.02
CA LYS A 8 -24.43 -0.55 3.34
C LYS A 8 -23.24 0.30 2.90
N ARG A 9 -23.48 1.53 2.41
CA ARG A 9 -22.45 2.48 1.99
C ARG A 9 -21.91 3.26 3.20
N THR A 10 -21.15 2.58 4.05
CA THR A 10 -20.61 3.15 5.30
C THR A 10 -19.31 3.94 5.10
N TRP A 11 -18.69 3.84 3.93
CA TRP A 11 -17.42 4.51 3.61
C TRP A 11 -17.65 5.95 3.20
N GLY A 12 -17.29 6.88 4.10
CA GLY A 12 -17.25 8.31 3.82
C GLY A 12 -15.88 8.80 3.37
N LYS A 13 -15.76 10.11 3.14
CA LYS A 13 -14.51 10.78 2.74
C LYS A 13 -13.38 10.57 3.76
N SER A 14 -13.70 10.58 5.05
CA SER A 14 -12.71 10.39 6.12
C SER A 14 -12.12 8.97 6.10
N THR A 15 -12.96 7.95 5.89
CA THR A 15 -12.55 6.54 5.80
C THR A 15 -11.66 6.28 4.59
N PHE A 16 -11.93 6.97 3.47
CA PHE A 16 -11.06 6.91 2.29
C PHE A 16 -9.67 7.48 2.58
N VAL A 17 -9.57 8.66 3.22
CA VAL A 17 -8.28 9.26 3.56
C VAL A 17 -7.48 8.40 4.54
N THR A 18 -8.13 7.89 5.59
CA THR A 18 -7.44 7.03 6.57
C THR A 18 -7.00 5.70 5.98
N TYR A 19 -7.76 5.12 5.06
CA TYR A 19 -7.36 3.93 4.31
C TYR A 19 -6.09 4.17 3.49
N TRP A 20 -6.04 5.24 2.70
CA TRP A 20 -4.85 5.57 1.90
C TRP A 20 -3.65 5.92 2.78
N PHE A 21 -3.87 6.62 3.89
CA PHE A 21 -2.80 6.87 4.85
C PHE A 21 -2.23 5.56 5.40
N SER A 22 -3.09 4.61 5.77
CA SER A 22 -2.66 3.29 6.26
C SER A 22 -1.88 2.50 5.20
N ASP A 23 -2.26 2.62 3.92
CA ASP A 23 -1.57 1.93 2.81
C ASP A 23 -0.16 2.48 2.56
N LEU A 24 0.05 3.78 2.76
CA LEU A 24 1.36 4.41 2.56
C LEU A 24 2.35 4.11 3.69
N VAL A 25 1.86 3.85 4.91
CA VAL A 25 2.69 3.55 6.09
C VAL A 25 3.12 2.08 6.08
N THR A 26 4.10 1.75 5.26
CA THR A 26 4.64 0.39 5.12
C THR A 26 6.16 0.39 5.07
N ILE A 27 6.81 -0.65 5.62
CA ILE A 27 8.28 -0.72 5.71
C ILE A 27 8.97 -0.44 4.37
N SER A 28 8.41 -0.96 3.27
CA SER A 28 8.92 -0.74 1.91
C SER A 28 9.01 0.75 1.51
N THR A 29 8.02 1.56 1.89
CA THR A 29 8.06 3.01 1.64
C THR A 29 9.19 3.68 2.42
N TRP A 30 9.39 3.28 3.67
CA TRP A 30 10.42 3.85 4.54
C TRP A 30 11.82 3.46 4.05
N SER A 31 12.01 2.20 3.68
CA SER A 31 13.27 1.71 3.09
C SER A 31 13.60 2.41 1.77
N THR A 32 12.58 2.73 0.95
CA THR A 32 12.78 3.49 -0.29
C THR A 32 13.27 4.92 0.00
N GLY A 33 12.72 5.58 1.02
CA GLY A 33 13.20 6.88 1.48
C GLY A 33 14.67 6.83 1.93
N SER A 34 15.05 5.81 2.71
CA SER A 34 16.44 5.60 3.11
C SER A 34 17.37 5.37 1.93
N ALA A 35 16.94 4.58 0.93
CA ALA A 35 17.74 4.29 -0.26
C ALA A 35 18.07 5.55 -1.08
N ILE A 36 17.14 6.50 -1.19
CA ILE A 36 17.36 7.77 -1.90
C ILE A 36 18.43 8.62 -1.20
N VAL A 37 18.42 8.64 0.13
CA VAL A 37 19.44 9.35 0.92
C VAL A 37 20.79 8.65 0.81
N THR A 38 20.82 7.31 0.82
CA THR A 38 22.04 6.52 0.60
C THR A 38 22.62 6.71 -0.80
N ALA A 39 21.78 7.00 -1.80
CA ALA A 39 22.20 7.30 -3.16
C ALA A 39 22.90 8.67 -3.32
N GLY A 40 23.02 9.46 -2.25
CA GLY A 40 23.78 10.72 -2.23
C GLY A 40 22.94 11.98 -2.48
N LEU A 41 21.60 11.87 -2.55
CA LEU A 41 20.73 13.04 -2.60
C LEU A 41 20.51 13.63 -1.21
N THR A 42 20.41 14.95 -1.13
CA THR A 42 20.05 15.64 0.11
C THR A 42 18.65 15.20 0.55
N ALA A 43 18.42 15.10 1.86
CA ALA A 43 17.10 14.73 2.42
C ALA A 43 15.97 15.63 1.89
N THR A 44 16.25 16.91 1.64
CA THR A 44 15.31 17.86 1.04
C THR A 44 14.91 17.48 -0.39
N ASP A 45 15.86 17.06 -1.22
CA ASP A 45 15.60 16.65 -2.60
C ASP A 45 14.83 15.33 -2.65
N ALA A 46 15.14 14.40 -1.74
CA ALA A 46 14.41 13.15 -1.59
C ALA A 46 12.93 13.38 -1.29
N ILE A 47 12.62 14.32 -0.39
CA ILE A 47 11.24 14.68 -0.03
C ILE A 47 10.51 15.26 -1.24
N LEU A 48 11.15 16.16 -2.01
CA LEU A 48 10.55 16.76 -3.20
C LEU A 48 10.24 15.71 -4.28
N ILE A 49 11.16 14.76 -4.52
CA ILE A 49 10.97 13.68 -5.49
C ILE A 49 9.82 12.77 -5.07
N VAL A 50 9.77 12.36 -3.81
CA VAL A 50 8.68 11.51 -3.29
C VAL A 50 7.33 12.22 -3.37
N LEU A 51 7.30 13.53 -3.08
CA LEU A 51 6.08 14.34 -3.18
C LEU A 51 5.60 14.43 -4.64
N LEU A 52 6.50 14.72 -5.58
CA LEU A 52 6.18 14.73 -7.02
C LEU A 52 5.69 13.37 -7.51
N ALA A 53 6.37 12.28 -7.15
CA ALA A 53 5.95 10.93 -7.49
C ALA A 53 4.56 10.60 -6.92
N GLY A 54 4.28 11.01 -5.69
CA GLY A 54 2.97 10.88 -5.05
C GLY A 54 1.87 11.61 -5.83
N PHE A 55 2.11 12.85 -6.25
CA PHE A 55 1.16 13.61 -7.07
C PHE A 55 0.93 12.96 -8.44
N CYS A 56 1.99 12.50 -9.11
CA CYS A 56 1.87 11.80 -10.39
C CYS A 56 1.07 10.49 -10.27
N ASN A 57 1.23 9.75 -9.16
CA ASN A 57 0.46 8.53 -8.90
C ASN A 57 -0.98 8.79 -8.44
N ALA A 58 -1.23 9.91 -7.77
CA ALA A 58 -2.57 10.26 -7.30
C ALA A 58 -3.55 10.45 -8.48
N ILE A 59 -3.12 11.06 -9.57
CA ILE A 59 -3.96 11.34 -10.75
C ILE A 59 -4.61 10.06 -11.32
N PRO A 60 -3.85 9.03 -11.77
CA PRO A 60 -4.45 7.82 -12.31
C PRO A 60 -5.24 7.03 -11.26
N THR A 61 -4.83 7.10 -9.99
CA THR A 61 -5.53 6.42 -8.89
C THR A 61 -6.93 7.00 -8.67
N VAL A 62 -7.06 8.34 -8.65
CA VAL A 62 -8.35 9.00 -8.51
C VAL A 62 -9.23 8.76 -9.74
N LEU A 63 -8.67 8.84 -10.95
CA LEU A 63 -9.42 8.55 -12.18
C LEU A 63 -9.94 7.11 -12.21
N ASN A 64 -9.13 6.14 -11.77
CA ASN A 64 -9.56 4.74 -11.67
C ASN A 64 -10.60 4.53 -10.56
N GLY A 65 -10.46 5.24 -9.44
CA GLY A 65 -11.39 5.19 -8.30
C GLY A 65 -12.75 5.84 -8.58
N ALA A 66 -12.81 6.88 -9.42
CA ALA A 66 -14.03 7.63 -9.73
C ALA A 66 -15.13 6.73 -10.32
N ILE A 67 -14.76 5.82 -11.23
CA ILE A 67 -15.71 4.87 -11.85
C ILE A 67 -16.31 3.93 -10.80
N GLY A 68 -15.50 3.49 -9.83
CA GLY A 68 -15.97 2.65 -8.72
C GLY A 68 -16.84 3.42 -7.72
N ALA A 69 -16.55 4.70 -7.49
CA ALA A 69 -17.27 5.55 -6.56
C ALA A 69 -18.64 6.02 -7.09
N ASP A 70 -18.75 6.36 -8.38
CA ASP A 70 -20.02 6.82 -8.96
C ASP A 70 -20.96 5.64 -9.24
N LEU A 71 -20.45 4.60 -9.94
CA LEU A 71 -21.27 3.47 -10.36
C LEU A 71 -21.44 2.38 -9.28
N HIS A 72 -20.65 2.43 -8.20
CA HIS A 72 -20.68 1.43 -7.12
C HIS A 72 -20.53 -0.03 -7.63
N ILE A 73 -19.81 -0.20 -8.74
CA ILE A 73 -19.56 -1.50 -9.38
C ILE A 73 -18.20 -2.06 -8.97
N ALA A 74 -18.11 -3.38 -8.89
CA ALA A 74 -16.84 -4.06 -8.65
C ALA A 74 -15.92 -3.96 -9.89
N PHE A 75 -14.60 -3.92 -9.66
CA PHE A 75 -13.58 -3.87 -10.73
C PHE A 75 -13.78 -4.93 -11.84
N PRO A 76 -14.17 -6.19 -11.56
CA PRO A 76 -14.44 -7.17 -12.62
C PRO A 76 -15.56 -6.74 -13.57
N ILE A 77 -16.60 -6.04 -13.09
CA ILE A 77 -17.69 -5.52 -13.93
C ILE A 77 -17.19 -4.35 -14.78
N ALA A 78 -16.44 -3.41 -14.18
CA ALA A 78 -15.85 -2.30 -14.90
C ALA A 78 -14.90 -2.78 -16.02
N SER A 79 -14.10 -3.81 -15.75
CA SER A 79 -13.16 -4.38 -16.73
C SER A 79 -13.86 -5.03 -17.93
N ARG A 80 -15.08 -5.55 -17.76
CA ARG A 80 -15.88 -6.14 -18.86
C ARG A 80 -16.33 -5.10 -19.86
N ALA A 81 -16.59 -3.86 -19.42
CA ALA A 81 -16.99 -2.78 -20.31
C ALA A 81 -15.85 -2.37 -21.26
N SER A 82 -14.60 -2.42 -20.81
CA SER A 82 -13.43 -2.02 -21.62
C SER A 82 -12.84 -3.16 -22.45
N PHE A 83 -12.78 -4.39 -21.91
CA PHE A 83 -12.06 -5.51 -22.52
C PHE A 83 -12.98 -6.60 -23.11
N GLY A 84 -14.29 -6.46 -22.97
CA GLY A 84 -15.25 -7.49 -23.38
C GLY A 84 -15.28 -8.71 -22.45
N TYR A 85 -16.10 -9.70 -22.80
CA TYR A 85 -16.39 -10.84 -21.92
C TYR A 85 -15.18 -11.76 -21.70
N TRP A 86 -14.46 -12.10 -22.78
CA TRP A 86 -13.39 -13.09 -22.75
C TRP A 86 -12.07 -12.54 -22.18
N PHE A 87 -11.68 -11.32 -22.56
CA PHE A 87 -10.39 -10.75 -22.12
C PHE A 87 -10.44 -10.14 -20.72
N SER A 88 -11.64 -9.81 -20.22
CA SER A 88 -11.81 -9.35 -18.82
C SER A 88 -11.33 -10.39 -17.80
N TYR A 89 -11.50 -11.70 -18.06
CA TYR A 89 -11.00 -12.74 -17.15
C TYR A 89 -9.48 -12.68 -16.99
N PHE A 90 -8.74 -12.43 -18.08
CA PHE A 90 -7.29 -12.27 -18.02
C PHE A 90 -6.89 -11.05 -17.17
N ALA A 91 -7.57 -9.91 -17.35
CA ALA A 91 -7.31 -8.70 -16.57
C ALA A 91 -7.60 -8.87 -15.07
N VAL A 92 -8.65 -9.61 -14.73
CA VAL A 92 -9.00 -9.90 -13.33
C VAL A 92 -7.99 -10.86 -12.70
N VAL A 93 -7.61 -11.92 -13.40
CA VAL A 93 -6.62 -12.90 -12.91
C VAL A 93 -5.24 -12.26 -12.73
N SER A 94 -4.78 -11.46 -13.69
CA SER A 94 -3.48 -10.79 -13.59
C SER A 94 -3.41 -9.84 -12.39
N ARG A 95 -4.49 -9.10 -12.12
CA ARG A 95 -4.62 -8.28 -10.91
C ARG A 95 -4.64 -9.12 -9.62
N GLY A 96 -5.32 -10.27 -9.63
CA GLY A 96 -5.32 -11.20 -8.50
C GLY A 96 -3.92 -11.75 -8.19
N VAL A 97 -3.17 -12.11 -9.22
CA VAL A 97 -1.76 -12.56 -9.08
C VAL A 97 -0.89 -11.46 -8.49
N LEU A 98 -0.99 -10.23 -9.00
CA LEU A 98 -0.27 -9.09 -8.44
C LEU A 98 -0.62 -8.83 -6.97
N ALA A 99 -1.90 -8.96 -6.60
CA ALA A 99 -2.35 -8.81 -5.21
C ALA A 99 -1.75 -9.89 -4.29
N MET A 100 -1.65 -11.14 -4.75
CA MET A 100 -1.00 -12.22 -3.99
C MET A 100 0.49 -11.94 -3.78
N PHE A 101 1.19 -11.42 -4.78
CA PHE A 101 2.60 -11.03 -4.63
C PHE A 101 2.77 -9.93 -3.59
N TRP A 102 1.96 -8.86 -3.65
CA TRP A 102 2.01 -7.78 -2.67
C TRP A 102 1.67 -8.28 -1.26
N PHE A 103 0.66 -9.13 -1.12
CA PHE A 103 0.34 -9.76 0.16
C PHE A 103 1.52 -10.56 0.73
N GLY A 104 2.23 -11.31 -0.11
CA GLY A 104 3.46 -12.02 0.28
C GLY A 104 4.55 -11.08 0.78
N VAL A 105 4.83 -9.99 0.04
CA VAL A 105 5.83 -8.98 0.42
C VAL A 105 5.49 -8.33 1.77
N GLN A 106 4.23 -7.93 1.97
CA GLN A 106 3.81 -7.30 3.22
C GLN A 106 3.83 -8.29 4.40
N THR A 107 3.51 -9.56 4.16
CA THR A 107 3.62 -10.61 5.18
C THR A 107 5.08 -10.87 5.57
N ALA A 108 6.00 -10.90 4.61
CA ALA A 108 7.43 -11.06 4.88
C ALA A 108 7.99 -9.86 5.67
N ASN A 109 7.64 -8.64 5.27
CA ASN A 109 7.97 -7.42 6.00
C ASN A 109 7.42 -7.46 7.44
N GLY A 110 6.18 -7.94 7.62
CA GLY A 110 5.57 -8.15 8.93
C GLY A 110 6.32 -9.17 9.79
N ALA A 111 6.74 -10.30 9.22
CA ALA A 111 7.51 -11.33 9.91
C ALA A 111 8.86 -10.81 10.43
N THR A 112 9.56 -9.99 9.64
CA THR A 112 10.80 -9.32 10.06
C THR A 112 10.57 -8.42 11.26
N CYS A 113 9.46 -7.67 11.29
CA CYS A 113 9.09 -6.81 12.41
C CYS A 113 8.82 -7.62 13.69
N VAL A 114 8.04 -8.71 13.58
CA VAL A 114 7.76 -9.61 14.72
C VAL A 114 9.04 -10.23 15.27
N THR A 115 9.94 -10.66 14.39
CA THR A 115 11.25 -11.21 14.78
C THR A 115 12.08 -10.17 15.51
N ALA A 116 12.17 -8.95 14.99
CA ALA A 116 12.87 -7.85 15.64
C ALA A 116 12.32 -7.58 17.05
N VAL A 117 10.99 -7.50 17.21
CA VAL A 117 10.33 -7.30 18.50
C VAL A 117 10.61 -8.44 19.48
N SER A 118 10.59 -9.69 19.01
CA SER A 118 10.88 -10.86 19.86
C SER A 118 12.32 -10.89 20.39
N LEU A 119 13.26 -10.25 19.69
CA LEU A 119 14.67 -10.14 20.08
C LEU A 119 14.96 -8.93 20.98
N LEU A 120 14.02 -7.97 21.10
CA LEU A 120 14.19 -6.79 21.96
C LEU A 120 14.41 -7.14 23.44
N PRO A 121 13.71 -8.11 24.06
CA PRO A 121 13.99 -8.51 25.43
C PRO A 121 15.40 -9.09 25.60
N ALA A 122 15.88 -9.88 24.63
CA ALA A 122 17.22 -10.45 24.65
C ALA A 122 18.31 -9.37 24.53
N MET A 123 18.11 -8.38 23.65
CA MET A 123 18.99 -7.22 23.54
C MET A 123 18.94 -6.31 24.78
N SER A 124 17.77 -6.15 25.41
CA SER A 124 17.63 -5.36 26.64
C SER A 124 18.42 -5.96 27.81
N ILE A 125 18.43 -7.29 27.93
CA ILE A 125 19.22 -8.01 28.92
C ILE A 125 20.72 -7.90 28.61
N ALA A 126 21.12 -8.03 27.33
CA ALA A 126 22.50 -7.83 26.92
C ALA A 126 23.00 -6.40 27.20
N TYR A 127 22.20 -5.37 26.93
CA TYR A 127 22.53 -3.97 27.21
C TYR A 127 22.69 -3.69 28.71
N LYS A 128 21.85 -4.29 29.57
CA LYS A 128 22.01 -4.21 31.04
C LYS A 128 23.20 -5.00 31.58
N GLY A 129 23.78 -5.91 30.81
CA GLY A 129 24.92 -6.74 31.17
C GLY A 129 26.30 -6.12 30.91
N HIS A 130 26.37 -4.98 30.22
CA HIS A 130 27.62 -4.22 30.07
C HIS A 130 27.83 -3.29 31.27
N PRO A 131 28.90 -3.45 32.08
CA PRO A 131 29.27 -2.43 33.05
C PRO A 131 29.62 -1.16 32.28
N GLN A 132 28.90 -0.09 32.59
CA GLN A 132 29.23 1.28 32.18
C GLN A 132 30.60 1.59 32.81
N PHE A 133 31.65 1.63 31.99
CA PHE A 133 32.89 2.30 32.36
C PHE A 133 32.76 3.79 32.09
#